data_AF-A0A4V4NFD9-F1
#
_entry.id   AF-A0A4V4NFD9-F1
#
_cell.length_a   1.000
_cell.length_b   1.000
_cell.length_c   1.000
_cell.angle_alpha   90.00
_cell.angle_beta   90.00
_cell.angle_gamma   90.00
#
_symmetry.space_group_name_H-M   'P 1'
#
loop_
_entity.id
_entity.type
_entity.pdbx_description
1 polymer ?
#
loop_
_entity_poly.entity_id
_entity_poly.type
_entity_poly.pdbx_seq_one_letter_code
_entity_poly.pdbx_strand_id
1 'polypeptide(L)'
;MVKRKMARQVINSGSSSTIITQETTLMHQDRKNRRKLVSYNELPEWQKDNDYITHGYVRETNSFMHCFESLFYLHNETVNILTHLIPGAMVPLLCVLCIPLIFSNDNLVKTLPSFIVKIPEFPNTDVTDKYVFSLFFVGFIGCLSCSGVYHTIKSHSRNVSCVGSQLDYAGILLLIGASLVGIVHYALIDTPVIKNVFISLISIVGLASLALTWNPNFKTPAWRPIRTCVFVLFSFTGLIPICYGLYVYDVTTVARRAGLKYVGLEALSYLTGASLYAGRFPERVSPGKFDFFGHSHQIFHILVVAGAYWHFRALVQAYIVAKTETLAIM
;
A
#
# COMPACT_ATOMS: atom_id res chain seq x y z
N MET A 1 -45.60 15.73 67.35
CA MET A 1 -45.89 17.14 67.75
C MET A 1 -44.53 17.76 68.04
N VAL A 2 -43.91 18.62 67.25
CA VAL A 2 -44.33 19.94 66.78
C VAL A 2 -43.52 20.33 65.51
N LYS A 3 -44.21 21.00 64.59
CA LYS A 3 -43.82 21.43 63.24
C LYS A 3 -42.63 22.40 63.20
N ARG A 4 -41.72 22.25 62.23
CA ARG A 4 -40.81 23.33 61.76
C ARG A 4 -41.24 23.81 60.37
N LYS A 5 -41.24 25.13 60.24
CA LYS A 5 -41.75 25.99 59.15
C LYS A 5 -41.20 25.62 57.77
N MET A 6 -42.10 25.56 56.79
CA MET A 6 -41.78 25.72 55.37
C MET A 6 -41.31 27.17 55.13
N ALA A 7 -40.08 27.32 54.66
CA ALA A 7 -39.64 28.52 53.96
C ALA A 7 -40.10 28.41 52.50
N ARG A 8 -40.95 29.34 52.06
CA ARG A 8 -41.27 29.55 50.65
C ARG A 8 -39.99 30.01 49.95
N GLN A 9 -39.39 29.14 49.16
CA GLN A 9 -38.36 29.52 48.21
C GLN A 9 -39.07 29.98 46.93
N VAL A 10 -38.91 31.25 46.59
CA VAL A 10 -39.34 31.85 45.33
C VAL A 10 -38.62 31.10 44.20
N ILE A 11 -39.37 30.39 43.36
CA ILE A 11 -38.85 29.74 42.16
C ILE A 11 -38.49 30.86 41.18
N ASN A 12 -37.19 31.06 41.01
CA ASN A 12 -36.61 32.04 40.09
C ASN A 12 -36.72 31.47 38.66
N SER A 13 -37.65 31.98 37.86
CA SER A 13 -37.91 31.53 36.47
C SER A 13 -36.72 31.75 35.51
N GLY A 14 -35.69 32.49 35.93
CA GLY A 14 -34.45 32.67 35.17
C GLY A 14 -33.41 31.54 35.31
N SER A 15 -33.54 30.65 36.31
CA SER A 15 -32.59 29.53 36.47
C SER A 15 -32.92 28.37 35.54
N SER A 16 -34.21 28.08 35.30
CA SER A 16 -34.64 26.97 34.44
C SER A 16 -34.23 27.16 32.97
N SER A 17 -34.33 28.37 32.42
CA SER A 17 -33.89 28.63 31.04
C SER A 17 -32.37 28.47 30.87
N THR A 18 -31.59 28.94 31.85
CA THR A 18 -30.13 28.83 31.85
C THR A 18 -29.67 27.37 31.99
N ILE A 19 -30.32 26.59 32.85
CA ILE A 19 -30.04 25.15 33.05
C ILE A 19 -30.39 24.36 31.78
N ILE A 20 -31.56 24.60 31.16
CA ILE A 20 -31.95 23.95 29.90
C ILE A 20 -30.96 24.28 28.78
N THR A 21 -30.47 25.51 28.71
CA THR A 21 -29.49 25.92 27.69
C THR A 21 -28.13 25.25 27.91
N GLN A 22 -27.67 25.12 29.17
CA GLN A 22 -26.45 24.38 29.52
C GLN A 22 -26.57 22.88 29.26
N GLU A 23 -27.67 22.23 29.65
CA GLU A 23 -27.92 20.82 29.37
C GLU A 23 -28.01 20.56 27.87
N THR A 24 -28.68 21.43 27.10
CA THR A 24 -28.76 21.30 25.64
C THR A 24 -27.38 21.46 24.99
N THR A 25 -26.55 22.38 25.50
CA THR A 25 -25.17 22.58 25.02
C THR A 25 -24.29 21.38 25.35
N LEU A 26 -24.34 20.87 26.58
CA LEU A 26 -23.61 19.68 27.02
C LEU A 26 -24.05 18.43 26.25
N MET A 27 -25.35 18.23 26.04
CA MET A 27 -25.89 17.14 25.23
C MET A 27 -25.49 17.27 23.75
N HIS A 28 -25.39 18.48 23.22
CA HIS A 28 -24.92 18.71 21.85
C HIS A 28 -23.42 18.44 21.72
N GLN A 29 -22.62 18.86 22.70
CA GLN A 29 -21.18 18.55 22.80
C GLN A 29 -20.94 17.04 22.95
N ASP A 30 -21.76 16.37 23.75
CA ASP A 30 -21.69 14.93 23.97
C ASP A 30 -22.18 14.13 22.75
N ARG A 31 -23.18 14.62 22.01
CA ARG A 31 -23.55 14.09 20.68
C ARG A 31 -22.46 14.30 19.64
N LYS A 32 -21.77 15.44 19.67
CA LYS A 32 -20.65 15.76 18.76
C LYS A 32 -19.42 14.90 19.07
N ASN A 33 -19.17 14.61 20.34
CA ASN A 33 -18.14 13.67 20.80
C ASN A 33 -18.49 12.21 20.51
N ARG A 34 -19.78 11.86 20.35
CA ARG A 34 -20.23 10.50 20.00
C ARG A 34 -20.23 10.17 18.50
N ARG A 35 -20.00 11.15 17.61
CA ARG A 35 -19.93 10.87 16.17
C ARG A 35 -18.62 10.16 15.84
N LYS A 36 -18.71 8.90 15.39
CA LYS A 36 -17.56 8.11 14.92
C LYS A 36 -16.85 8.76 13.71
N LEU A 37 -17.60 9.51 12.89
CA LEU A 37 -17.09 10.18 11.69
C LEU A 37 -17.32 11.69 11.75
N VAL A 38 -16.34 12.44 11.26
CA VAL A 38 -16.34 13.91 11.27
C VAL A 38 -16.13 14.48 9.86
N SER A 39 -16.45 15.77 9.69
CA SER A 39 -16.14 16.52 8.47
C SER A 39 -14.66 16.92 8.39
N TYR A 40 -14.16 17.23 7.20
CA TYR A 40 -12.78 17.70 6.98
C TYR A 40 -12.41 18.90 7.88
N ASN A 41 -13.35 19.82 8.09
CA ASN A 41 -13.15 21.03 8.90
C ASN A 41 -13.02 20.74 10.40
N GLU A 42 -13.50 19.60 10.86
CA GLU A 42 -13.44 19.17 12.26
C GLU A 42 -12.17 18.36 12.59
N LEU A 43 -11.36 18.03 11.57
CA LEU A 43 -10.10 17.34 11.75
C LEU A 43 -9.04 18.25 12.40
N PRO A 44 -8.15 17.69 13.23
CA PRO A 44 -6.93 18.39 13.61
C PRO A 44 -6.06 18.62 12.36
N GLU A 45 -5.30 19.71 12.37
CA GLU A 45 -4.57 20.18 11.19
C GLU A 45 -3.62 19.12 10.59
N TRP A 46 -3.05 18.25 11.42
CA TRP A 46 -2.16 17.19 10.95
C TRP A 46 -2.87 16.06 10.19
N GLN A 47 -4.19 15.87 10.35
CA GLN A 47 -5.00 14.86 9.64
C GLN A 47 -5.60 15.38 8.32
N LYS A 48 -5.57 16.69 8.10
CA LYS A 48 -6.15 17.33 6.91
C LYS A 48 -5.29 17.09 5.68
N ASP A 49 -5.64 16.08 4.89
CA ASP A 49 -4.88 15.72 3.68
C ASP A 49 -5.59 16.13 2.38
N ASN A 50 -6.86 15.76 2.21
CA ASN A 50 -7.63 15.98 0.98
C ASN A 50 -8.94 16.73 1.26
N ASP A 51 -8.96 18.03 1.02
CA ASP A 51 -10.11 18.93 1.21
C ASP A 51 -11.30 18.66 0.29
N TYR A 52 -11.11 17.88 -0.79
CA TYR A 52 -12.21 17.47 -1.68
C TYR A 52 -13.06 16.33 -1.12
N ILE A 53 -12.50 15.56 -0.17
CA ILE A 53 -13.26 14.61 0.63
C ILE A 53 -13.83 15.41 1.80
N THR A 54 -15.15 15.54 1.88
CA THR A 54 -15.77 16.53 2.78
C THR A 54 -16.19 15.94 4.12
N HIS A 55 -16.54 14.66 4.15
CA HIS A 55 -17.02 13.91 5.31
C HIS A 55 -16.49 12.48 5.33
N GLY A 56 -16.80 11.73 6.38
CA GLY A 56 -16.46 10.31 6.48
C GLY A 56 -15.09 10.03 7.10
N TYR A 57 -14.46 11.02 7.72
CA TYR A 57 -13.17 10.85 8.38
C TYR A 57 -13.28 10.29 9.79
N VAL A 58 -12.36 9.40 10.15
CA VAL A 58 -12.12 9.00 11.54
C VAL A 58 -11.20 10.04 12.20
N ARG A 59 -11.70 10.72 13.23
CA ARG A 59 -10.92 11.69 14.02
C ARG A 59 -9.83 10.99 14.82
N GLU A 60 -8.77 11.72 15.17
CA GLU A 60 -7.72 11.28 16.10
C GLU A 60 -8.28 10.46 17.28
N THR A 61 -7.84 9.21 17.41
CA THR A 61 -8.37 8.27 18.42
C THR A 61 -7.45 8.09 19.61
N ASN A 62 -6.14 8.36 19.47
CA ASN A 62 -5.09 8.04 20.43
C ASN A 62 -5.14 6.59 20.96
N SER A 63 -5.72 5.66 20.19
CA SER A 63 -5.94 4.27 20.60
C SER A 63 -5.91 3.34 19.39
N PHE A 64 -5.00 2.35 19.43
CA PHE A 64 -4.95 1.30 18.42
C PHE A 64 -6.24 0.48 18.36
N MET A 65 -6.87 0.22 19.52
CA MET A 65 -8.14 -0.52 19.57
C MET A 65 -9.22 0.21 18.78
N HIS A 66 -9.37 1.52 18.97
CA HIS A 66 -10.33 2.33 18.20
C HIS A 66 -9.98 2.43 16.72
N CYS A 67 -8.69 2.36 16.36
CA CYS A 67 -8.28 2.24 14.96
C CYS A 67 -8.73 0.90 14.36
N PHE A 68 -8.53 -0.22 15.07
CA PHE A 68 -8.98 -1.54 14.61
C PHE A 68 -10.51 -1.67 14.61
N GLU A 69 -11.21 -1.01 15.52
CA GLU A 69 -12.68 -0.92 15.49
C GLU A 69 -13.20 -0.26 14.20
N SER A 70 -12.39 0.60 13.55
CA SER A 70 -12.73 1.22 12.26
C SER A 70 -12.93 0.24 11.13
N LEU A 71 -12.31 -0.95 11.20
CA LEU A 71 -12.50 -2.03 10.24
C LEU A 71 -13.96 -2.52 10.17
N PHE A 72 -14.76 -2.25 11.20
CA PHE A 72 -16.14 -2.74 11.32
C PHE A 72 -17.20 -1.68 10.98
N TYR A 73 -16.81 -0.50 10.47
CA TYR A 73 -17.76 0.48 9.95
C TYR A 73 -17.22 1.17 8.70
N LEU A 74 -18.11 1.74 7.89
CA LEU A 74 -17.75 2.39 6.64
C LEU A 74 -17.23 3.82 6.90
N HIS A 75 -16.06 4.15 6.36
CA HIS A 75 -15.41 5.46 6.40
C HIS A 75 -14.57 5.69 5.13
N ASN A 76 -14.00 6.88 4.97
CA ASN A 76 -13.28 7.27 3.76
C ASN A 76 -12.02 6.43 3.47
N GLU A 77 -11.42 5.82 4.50
CA GLU A 77 -10.24 4.95 4.36
C GLU A 77 -10.62 3.46 4.16
N THR A 78 -11.90 3.07 4.26
CA THR A 78 -12.31 1.65 4.23
C THR A 78 -11.84 0.94 2.97
N VAL A 79 -12.03 1.53 1.79
CA VAL A 79 -11.60 0.89 0.54
C VAL A 79 -10.07 0.85 0.45
N ASN A 80 -9.35 1.92 0.83
CA ASN A 80 -7.88 1.94 0.86
C ASN A 80 -7.34 0.79 1.72
N ILE A 81 -7.96 0.58 2.89
CA ILE A 81 -7.61 -0.53 3.78
C ILE A 81 -7.88 -1.86 3.08
N LEU A 82 -9.10 -2.10 2.61
CA LEU A 82 -9.49 -3.40 2.06
C LEU A 82 -8.69 -3.77 0.80
N THR A 83 -8.41 -2.81 -0.08
CA THR A 83 -7.67 -3.08 -1.34
C THR A 83 -6.26 -3.59 -1.09
N HIS A 84 -5.63 -3.23 0.02
CA HIS A 84 -4.25 -3.64 0.34
C HIS A 84 -4.17 -4.64 1.49
N LEU A 85 -4.98 -4.49 2.54
CA LEU A 85 -4.97 -5.38 3.71
C LEU A 85 -5.45 -6.79 3.37
N ILE A 86 -6.46 -6.95 2.51
CA ILE A 86 -6.93 -8.28 2.08
C ILE A 86 -5.81 -9.05 1.37
N PRO A 87 -5.23 -8.58 0.25
CA PRO A 87 -4.14 -9.29 -0.41
C PRO A 87 -2.87 -9.37 0.47
N GLY A 88 -2.58 -8.34 1.27
CA GLY A 88 -1.44 -8.34 2.20
C GLY A 88 -1.57 -9.35 3.34
N ALA A 89 -2.77 -9.62 3.85
CA ALA A 89 -3.01 -10.55 4.96
C ALA A 89 -3.38 -11.97 4.50
N MET A 90 -4.17 -12.11 3.43
CA MET A 90 -4.63 -13.41 2.95
C MET A 90 -3.48 -14.28 2.44
N VAL A 91 -2.52 -13.72 1.70
CA VAL A 91 -1.41 -14.51 1.14
C VAL A 91 -0.52 -15.09 2.25
N PRO A 92 -0.04 -14.30 3.24
CA PRO A 92 0.70 -14.85 4.39
C PRO A 92 -0.10 -15.80 5.25
N LEU A 93 -1.39 -15.52 5.49
CA LEU A 93 -2.25 -16.38 6.29
C LEU A 93 -2.42 -17.75 5.61
N LEU A 94 -2.65 -17.77 4.30
CA LEU A 94 -2.68 -19.01 3.51
C LEU A 94 -1.32 -19.72 3.59
N CYS A 95 -0.20 -19.02 3.45
CA CYS A 95 1.12 -19.62 3.62
C CYS A 95 1.28 -20.28 5.00
N VAL A 96 0.95 -19.59 6.10
CA VAL A 96 1.12 -20.07 7.48
C VAL A 96 0.18 -21.23 7.82
N LEU A 97 -1.10 -21.16 7.45
CA LEU A 97 -2.06 -22.24 7.67
C LEU A 97 -1.66 -23.53 6.94
N CYS A 98 -0.87 -23.38 5.89
CA CYS A 98 -0.40 -24.46 5.07
C CYS A 98 0.97 -25.03 5.52
N ILE A 99 1.71 -24.35 6.40
CA ILE A 99 2.99 -24.80 6.98
C ILE A 99 2.90 -26.18 7.69
N PRO A 100 1.92 -26.46 8.57
CA PRO A 100 1.80 -27.77 9.22
C PRO A 100 1.53 -28.90 8.23
N LEU A 101 0.83 -28.59 7.14
CA LEU A 101 0.53 -29.54 6.09
C LEU A 101 1.77 -29.78 5.18
N ILE A 102 2.61 -28.75 4.98
CA ILE A 102 3.90 -28.83 4.27
C ILE A 102 4.90 -29.74 5.01
N PHE A 103 5.00 -29.63 6.34
CA PHE A 103 5.91 -30.46 7.13
C PHE A 103 5.47 -31.92 7.29
N SER A 104 4.20 -32.22 7.03
CA SER A 104 3.63 -33.56 7.23
C SER A 104 3.56 -34.39 5.94
N ASN A 105 3.83 -33.80 4.78
CA ASN A 105 3.65 -34.47 3.49
C ASN A 105 4.54 -33.84 2.40
N ASP A 106 5.63 -34.53 2.02
CA ASP A 106 6.57 -34.08 0.98
C ASP A 106 5.91 -33.83 -0.38
N ASN A 107 4.76 -34.46 -0.65
CA ASN A 107 3.98 -34.23 -1.86
C ASN A 107 3.12 -32.97 -1.80
N LEU A 108 2.91 -32.36 -0.62
CA LEU A 108 2.10 -31.16 -0.46
C LEU A 108 2.87 -29.86 -0.77
N VAL A 109 4.21 -29.91 -0.73
CA VAL A 109 5.06 -28.85 -1.31
C VAL A 109 4.72 -28.63 -2.80
N LYS A 110 4.23 -29.67 -3.50
CA LYS A 110 3.73 -29.57 -4.89
C LYS A 110 2.27 -29.08 -4.98
N THR A 111 1.53 -29.07 -3.88
CA THR A 111 0.08 -28.83 -3.83
C THR A 111 -0.29 -27.47 -3.23
N LEU A 112 0.68 -26.72 -2.68
CA LEU A 112 0.48 -25.39 -2.10
C LEU A 112 1.37 -24.33 -2.77
N PRO A 113 0.83 -23.27 -3.40
CA PRO A 113 -0.46 -23.14 -4.05
C PRO A 113 -0.27 -23.10 -5.58
N SER A 114 -0.36 -24.28 -6.21
CA SER A 114 -0.66 -24.38 -7.65
C SER A 114 -2.04 -23.82 -8.01
N PHE A 115 -2.84 -23.37 -7.02
CA PHE A 115 -4.12 -22.67 -7.15
C PHE A 115 -4.01 -21.12 -7.14
N ILE A 116 -2.98 -20.52 -6.52
CA ILE A 116 -2.85 -19.05 -6.47
C ILE A 116 -2.04 -18.56 -7.67
N VAL A 117 -0.88 -19.17 -7.92
CA VAL A 117 -0.23 -19.14 -9.22
C VAL A 117 0.59 -20.41 -9.45
N LYS A 118 0.28 -21.15 -10.51
CA LYS A 118 1.13 -22.23 -11.02
C LYS A 118 2.29 -21.63 -11.82
N ILE A 119 3.48 -21.58 -11.21
CA ILE A 119 4.73 -21.32 -11.93
C ILE A 119 5.12 -22.64 -12.63
N PRO A 120 5.41 -22.65 -13.93
CA PRO A 120 5.83 -23.86 -14.62
C PRO A 120 7.15 -24.37 -14.06
N GLU A 121 7.38 -25.69 -14.05
CA GLU A 121 8.68 -26.28 -13.73
C GLU A 121 9.31 -26.85 -15.00
N PHE A 122 10.58 -26.53 -15.21
CA PHE A 122 11.41 -27.03 -16.31
C PHE A 122 12.57 -27.90 -15.75
N PRO A 123 13.17 -28.80 -16.56
CA PRO A 123 14.27 -29.66 -16.09
C PRO A 123 15.48 -28.93 -15.49
N ASN A 124 15.72 -27.69 -15.92
CA ASN A 124 16.77 -26.78 -15.44
C ASN A 124 16.26 -25.74 -14.42
N THR A 125 15.14 -26.01 -13.77
CA THR A 125 14.64 -25.21 -12.64
C THR A 125 15.41 -25.55 -11.38
N ASP A 126 15.90 -24.54 -10.68
CA ASP A 126 16.76 -24.71 -9.52
C ASP A 126 16.23 -23.94 -8.30
N VAL A 127 17.03 -23.93 -7.23
CA VAL A 127 16.69 -23.26 -5.97
C VAL A 127 16.74 -21.73 -6.11
N THR A 128 17.57 -21.20 -7.01
CA THR A 128 17.64 -19.75 -7.28
C THR A 128 16.32 -19.24 -7.84
N ASP A 129 15.66 -20.01 -8.70
CA ASP A 129 14.32 -19.65 -9.21
C ASP A 129 13.32 -19.45 -8.08
N LYS A 130 13.32 -20.36 -7.11
CA LYS A 130 12.45 -20.28 -5.93
C LYS A 130 12.73 -19.01 -5.11
N TYR A 131 14.00 -18.63 -4.94
CA TYR A 131 14.36 -17.38 -4.26
C TYR A 131 13.93 -16.13 -5.02
N VAL A 132 14.07 -16.11 -6.35
CA VAL A 132 13.67 -14.96 -7.17
C VAL A 132 12.18 -14.70 -7.08
N PHE A 133 11.34 -15.74 -7.22
CA PHE A 133 9.89 -15.60 -7.03
C PHE A 133 9.51 -15.26 -5.59
N SER A 134 10.19 -15.88 -4.60
CA SER A 134 9.96 -15.55 -3.19
C SER A 134 10.26 -14.08 -2.89
N LEU A 135 11.34 -13.54 -3.46
CA LEU A 135 11.70 -12.13 -3.31
C LEU A 135 10.59 -11.21 -3.82
N PHE A 136 10.04 -11.48 -5.01
CA PHE A 136 8.89 -10.73 -5.54
C PHE A 136 7.70 -10.77 -4.58
N PHE A 137 7.32 -11.95 -4.08
CA PHE A 137 6.19 -12.08 -3.15
C PHE A 137 6.43 -11.41 -1.81
N VAL A 138 7.66 -11.45 -1.27
CA VAL A 138 8.04 -10.69 -0.07
C VAL A 138 7.86 -9.19 -0.30
N GLY A 139 8.30 -8.67 -1.46
CA GLY A 139 8.10 -7.27 -1.81
C GLY A 139 6.62 -6.89 -1.96
N PHE A 140 5.84 -7.72 -2.67
CA PHE A 140 4.41 -7.54 -2.87
C PHE A 140 3.63 -7.54 -1.56
N ILE A 141 3.77 -8.61 -0.77
CA ILE A 141 3.09 -8.75 0.53
C ILE A 141 3.54 -7.65 1.49
N GLY A 142 4.85 -7.36 1.54
CA GLY A 142 5.42 -6.33 2.40
C GLY A 142 4.83 -4.96 2.09
N CYS A 143 4.78 -4.58 0.81
CA CYS A 143 4.17 -3.33 0.36
C CYS A 143 2.70 -3.23 0.77
N LEU A 144 1.89 -4.23 0.43
CA LEU A 144 0.44 -4.18 0.69
C LEU A 144 0.12 -4.25 2.18
N SER A 145 0.90 -5.01 2.96
CA SER A 145 0.74 -5.08 4.41
C SER A 145 1.08 -3.76 5.08
N CYS A 146 2.23 -3.14 4.74
CA CYS A 146 2.60 -1.83 5.26
C CYS A 146 1.54 -0.78 4.97
N SER A 147 1.00 -0.79 3.75
CA SER A 147 -0.06 0.14 3.33
C SER A 147 -1.39 -0.11 4.06
N GLY A 148 -1.89 -1.35 4.06
CA GLY A 148 -3.13 -1.71 4.73
C GLY A 148 -3.10 -1.42 6.23
N VAL A 149 -1.96 -1.71 6.90
CA VAL A 149 -1.74 -1.37 8.30
C VAL A 149 -1.72 0.13 8.51
N TYR A 150 -0.97 0.88 7.69
CA TYR A 150 -0.90 2.34 7.80
C TYR A 150 -2.29 2.97 7.72
N HIS A 151 -3.08 2.65 6.69
CA HIS A 151 -4.42 3.21 6.53
C HIS A 151 -5.38 2.82 7.67
N THR A 152 -5.17 1.66 8.29
CA THR A 152 -5.93 1.24 9.48
C THR A 152 -5.58 2.09 10.71
N ILE A 153 -4.30 2.39 10.93
CA ILE A 153 -3.83 3.12 12.13
C ILE A 153 -3.63 4.62 11.90
N LYS A 154 -3.94 5.14 10.70
CA LYS A 154 -3.69 6.52 10.27
C LYS A 154 -4.32 7.56 11.19
N SER A 155 -5.46 7.24 11.81
CA SER A 155 -6.19 8.08 12.74
C SER A 155 -5.72 7.97 14.20
N HIS A 156 -4.65 7.25 14.50
CA HIS A 156 -4.20 7.07 15.89
C HIS A 156 -3.72 8.39 16.52
N SER A 157 -2.55 8.87 16.10
CA SER A 157 -1.95 10.12 16.55
C SER A 157 -0.95 10.59 15.50
N ARG A 158 -0.57 11.87 15.54
CA ARG A 158 0.39 12.44 14.56
C ARG A 158 1.67 11.60 14.41
N ASN A 159 2.25 11.13 15.52
CA ASN A 159 3.50 10.37 15.48
C ASN A 159 3.32 9.00 14.83
N VAL A 160 2.27 8.27 15.21
CA VAL A 160 1.95 6.95 14.63
C VAL A 160 1.65 7.08 13.14
N SER A 161 0.87 8.09 12.75
CA SER A 161 0.56 8.36 11.34
C SER A 161 1.80 8.70 10.52
N CYS A 162 2.72 9.52 11.06
CA CYS A 162 3.99 9.82 10.42
C CYS A 162 4.84 8.57 10.20
N VAL A 163 5.06 7.75 11.24
CA VAL A 163 5.86 6.51 11.14
C VAL A 163 5.20 5.51 10.20
N GLY A 164 3.89 5.32 10.31
CA GLY A 164 3.12 4.46 9.42
C GLY A 164 3.25 4.89 7.95
N SER A 165 3.20 6.20 7.67
CA SER A 165 3.40 6.70 6.30
C SER A 165 4.82 6.42 5.77
N GLN A 166 5.84 6.47 6.63
CA GLN A 166 7.21 6.13 6.23
C GLN A 166 7.34 4.64 5.88
N LEU A 167 6.67 3.76 6.64
CA LEU A 167 6.61 2.33 6.36
C LEU A 167 5.84 2.03 5.07
N ASP A 168 4.74 2.73 4.81
CA ASP A 168 3.99 2.62 3.55
C ASP A 168 4.87 2.98 2.33
N TYR A 169 5.61 4.10 2.41
CA TYR A 169 6.58 4.47 1.38
C TYR A 169 7.74 3.47 1.24
N ALA A 170 8.24 2.93 2.36
CA ALA A 170 9.27 1.89 2.34
C ALA A 170 8.76 0.60 1.68
N GLY A 171 7.48 0.27 1.88
CA GLY A 171 6.82 -0.85 1.21
C GLY A 171 6.86 -0.73 -0.31
N ILE A 172 6.53 0.45 -0.86
CA ILE A 172 6.61 0.72 -2.31
C ILE A 172 8.04 0.49 -2.83
N LEU A 173 9.05 1.00 -2.12
CA LEU A 173 10.46 0.81 -2.49
C LEU A 173 10.86 -0.67 -2.46
N LEU A 174 10.42 -1.42 -1.45
CA LEU A 174 10.68 -2.85 -1.36
C LEU A 174 10.08 -3.59 -2.57
N LEU A 175 8.84 -3.28 -2.94
CA LEU A 175 8.19 -3.87 -4.11
C LEU A 175 8.95 -3.54 -5.40
N ILE A 176 9.33 -2.28 -5.63
CA ILE A 176 10.11 -1.87 -6.81
C ILE A 176 11.42 -2.65 -6.88
N GLY A 177 12.19 -2.69 -5.80
CA GLY A 177 13.49 -3.37 -5.77
C GLY A 177 13.38 -4.87 -6.02
N ALA A 178 12.47 -5.55 -5.30
CA ALA A 178 12.23 -6.99 -5.47
C ALA A 178 11.82 -7.36 -6.91
N SER A 179 10.95 -6.53 -7.50
CA SER A 179 10.45 -6.67 -8.86
C SER A 179 11.58 -6.53 -9.90
N LEU A 180 12.38 -5.47 -9.80
CA LEU A 180 13.48 -5.20 -10.73
C LEU A 180 14.56 -6.29 -10.67
N VAL A 181 14.94 -6.75 -9.48
CA VAL A 181 15.93 -7.82 -9.31
C VAL A 181 15.46 -9.09 -10.03
N GLY A 182 14.18 -9.45 -9.92
CA GLY A 182 13.64 -10.66 -10.54
C GLY A 182 13.63 -10.62 -12.06
N ILE A 183 13.14 -9.54 -12.68
CA ILE A 183 13.13 -9.42 -14.15
C ILE A 183 14.57 -9.39 -14.70
N VAL A 184 15.47 -8.61 -14.09
CA VAL A 184 16.86 -8.52 -14.56
C VAL A 184 17.59 -9.85 -14.45
N HIS A 185 17.31 -10.63 -13.40
CA HIS A 185 17.89 -11.95 -13.23
C HIS A 185 17.64 -12.86 -14.45
N TYR A 186 16.40 -12.91 -14.92
CA TYR A 186 16.01 -13.76 -16.05
C TYR A 186 16.34 -13.15 -17.41
N ALA A 187 16.13 -11.85 -17.58
CA ALA A 187 16.33 -11.18 -18.87
C ALA A 187 17.80 -11.24 -19.34
N LEU A 188 18.74 -11.29 -18.41
CA LEU A 188 20.19 -11.30 -18.65
C LEU A 188 20.88 -12.56 -18.09
N ILE A 189 20.14 -13.67 -17.99
CA ILE A 189 20.63 -14.89 -17.32
C ILE A 189 21.91 -15.46 -17.93
N ASP A 190 22.09 -15.29 -19.25
CA ASP A 190 23.24 -15.71 -20.07
C ASP A 190 24.46 -14.78 -19.97
N THR A 191 24.31 -13.60 -19.35
CA THR A 191 25.39 -12.61 -19.17
C THR A 191 25.64 -12.35 -17.69
N PRO A 192 26.15 -13.35 -16.93
CA PRO A 192 26.14 -13.34 -15.46
C PRO A 192 26.86 -12.15 -14.83
N VAL A 193 27.98 -11.70 -15.43
CA VAL A 193 28.73 -10.53 -14.94
C VAL A 193 27.87 -9.26 -15.04
N ILE A 194 27.26 -9.02 -16.21
CA ILE A 194 26.47 -7.80 -16.46
C ILE A 194 25.17 -7.82 -15.65
N LYS A 195 24.49 -8.97 -15.61
CA LYS A 195 23.34 -9.21 -14.73
C LYS A 195 23.64 -8.82 -13.28
N ASN A 196 24.76 -9.31 -12.73
CA ASN A 196 25.13 -9.04 -11.35
C ASN A 196 25.47 -7.56 -11.13
N VAL A 197 26.13 -6.88 -12.08
CA VAL A 197 26.37 -5.43 -12.00
C VAL A 197 25.05 -4.65 -11.89
N PHE A 198 24.06 -4.96 -12.73
CA PHE A 198 22.77 -4.28 -12.67
C PHE A 198 21.99 -4.61 -11.40
N ILE A 199 21.96 -5.87 -10.95
CA ILE A 199 21.33 -6.25 -9.69
C ILE A 199 22.00 -5.53 -8.51
N SER A 200 23.33 -5.41 -8.49
CA SER A 200 24.05 -4.66 -7.47
C SER A 200 23.69 -3.17 -7.49
N LEU A 201 23.61 -2.55 -8.67
CA LEU A 201 23.18 -1.16 -8.82
C LEU A 201 21.76 -0.94 -8.26
N ILE A 202 20.81 -1.78 -8.69
CA ILE A 202 19.41 -1.74 -8.22
C ILE A 202 19.37 -1.91 -6.69
N SER A 203 20.12 -2.85 -6.14
CA SER A 203 20.16 -3.09 -4.69
C SER A 203 20.73 -1.91 -3.92
N ILE A 204 21.82 -1.30 -4.40
CA ILE A 204 22.44 -0.13 -3.76
C ILE A 204 21.49 1.07 -3.78
N VAL A 205 20.88 1.36 -4.94
CA VAL A 205 19.92 2.47 -5.07
C VAL A 205 18.67 2.21 -4.23
N GLY A 206 18.19 0.96 -4.17
CA GLY A 206 17.06 0.56 -3.34
C GLY A 206 17.33 0.74 -1.85
N LEU A 207 18.50 0.27 -1.37
CA LEU A 207 18.92 0.45 0.02
C LEU A 207 19.09 1.93 0.39
N ALA A 208 19.70 2.74 -0.49
CA ALA A 208 19.82 4.18 -0.29
C ALA A 208 18.44 4.87 -0.22
N SER A 209 17.51 4.46 -1.10
CA SER A 209 16.14 4.97 -1.11
C SER A 209 15.38 4.60 0.16
N LEU A 210 15.55 3.36 0.65
CA LEU A 210 14.98 2.90 1.93
C LEU A 210 15.56 3.66 3.12
N ALA A 211 16.88 3.88 3.15
CA ALA A 211 17.51 4.67 4.22
C ALA A 211 16.96 6.11 4.27
N LEU A 212 16.68 6.69 3.10
CA LEU A 212 16.12 8.03 3.00
C LEU A 212 14.70 8.15 3.59
N THR A 213 13.91 7.06 3.61
CA THR A 213 12.55 7.13 4.20
C THR A 213 12.58 7.33 5.72
N TRP A 214 13.69 6.98 6.40
CA TRP A 214 13.90 7.24 7.83
C TRP A 214 14.35 8.67 8.15
N ASN A 215 14.60 9.50 7.14
CA ASN A 215 14.93 10.90 7.36
C ASN A 215 13.75 11.64 8.04
N PRO A 216 13.96 12.41 9.12
CA PRO A 216 12.89 13.14 9.80
C PRO A 216 12.13 14.14 8.92
N ASN A 217 12.74 14.62 7.84
CA ASN A 217 12.09 15.50 6.88
C ASN A 217 11.20 14.74 5.89
N PHE A 218 11.43 13.45 5.70
CA PHE A 218 10.68 12.62 4.74
C PHE A 218 9.18 12.56 5.05
N LYS A 219 8.81 12.63 6.34
CA LYS A 219 7.42 12.72 6.82
C LYS A 219 6.75 14.09 6.63
N THR A 220 7.48 15.13 6.21
CA THR A 220 6.93 16.47 6.07
C THR A 220 6.21 16.67 4.72
N PRO A 221 5.19 17.55 4.64
CA PRO A 221 4.56 17.90 3.37
C PRO A 221 5.54 18.52 2.36
N ALA A 222 6.52 19.28 2.84
CA ALA A 222 7.55 19.93 2.00
C ALA A 222 8.37 18.93 1.17
N TRP A 223 8.54 17.70 1.66
CA TRP A 223 9.30 16.65 0.97
C TRP A 223 8.46 15.79 0.03
N ARG A 224 7.16 16.10 -0.16
CA ARG A 224 6.28 15.41 -1.15
C ARG A 224 6.94 15.25 -2.54
N PRO A 225 7.54 16.30 -3.14
CA PRO A 225 8.22 16.17 -4.43
C PRO A 225 9.44 15.25 -4.36
N ILE A 226 10.24 15.33 -3.29
CA ILE A 226 11.43 14.50 -3.08
C ILE A 226 11.03 13.02 -3.03
N ARG A 227 9.96 12.66 -2.29
CA ARG A 227 9.47 11.28 -2.24
C ARG A 227 9.12 10.75 -3.64
N THR A 228 8.40 11.57 -4.41
CA THR A 228 8.04 11.23 -5.79
C THR A 228 9.28 11.04 -6.66
N CYS A 229 10.26 11.93 -6.56
CA CYS A 229 11.53 11.81 -7.28
C CYS A 229 12.28 10.52 -6.92
N VAL A 230 12.30 10.13 -5.64
CA VAL A 230 12.96 8.89 -5.20
C VAL A 230 12.31 7.67 -5.84
N PHE A 231 10.98 7.55 -5.81
CA PHE A 231 10.27 6.44 -6.46
C PHE A 231 10.55 6.40 -7.96
N VAL A 232 10.42 7.56 -8.62
CA VAL A 232 10.61 7.69 -10.07
C VAL A 232 12.05 7.32 -10.47
N LEU A 233 13.05 7.91 -9.82
CA LEU A 233 14.47 7.63 -10.10
C LEU A 233 14.82 6.16 -9.83
N PHE A 234 14.29 5.57 -8.76
CA PHE A 234 14.52 4.16 -8.50
C PHE A 234 13.88 3.28 -9.57
N SER A 235 12.64 3.54 -9.98
CA SER A 235 11.99 2.83 -11.09
C SER A 235 12.75 2.98 -12.42
N PHE A 236 13.35 4.16 -12.68
CA PHE A 236 14.16 4.40 -13.88
C PHE A 236 15.41 3.52 -13.96
N THR A 237 15.92 3.00 -12.83
CA THR A 237 17.03 2.03 -12.86
C THR A 237 16.67 0.77 -13.65
N GLY A 238 15.38 0.41 -13.74
CA GLY A 238 14.88 -0.69 -14.56
C GLY A 238 14.97 -0.47 -16.07
N LEU A 239 15.08 0.78 -16.54
CA LEU A 239 15.27 1.06 -17.96
C LEU A 239 16.70 0.80 -18.42
N ILE A 240 17.69 0.89 -17.52
CA ILE A 240 19.11 0.74 -17.88
C ILE A 240 19.40 -0.68 -18.42
N PRO A 241 18.98 -1.78 -17.76
CA PRO A 241 19.11 -3.14 -18.31
C PRO A 241 18.35 -3.34 -19.62
N ILE A 242 17.22 -2.67 -19.83
CA ILE A 242 16.46 -2.73 -21.08
C ILE A 242 17.26 -2.08 -22.21
N CYS A 243 17.81 -0.88 -21.98
CA CYS A 243 18.68 -0.20 -22.95
C CYS A 243 19.92 -1.02 -23.30
N TYR A 244 20.56 -1.64 -22.29
CA TYR A 244 21.66 -2.57 -22.53
C TYR A 244 21.19 -3.77 -23.38
N GLY A 245 20.05 -4.36 -23.04
CA GLY A 245 19.47 -5.46 -23.81
C GLY A 245 19.22 -5.08 -25.27
N LEU A 246 18.70 -3.88 -25.54
CA LEU A 246 18.44 -3.38 -26.90
C LEU A 246 19.72 -3.05 -27.68
N TYR A 247 20.83 -2.80 -26.97
CA TYR A 247 22.14 -2.63 -27.59
C TYR A 247 22.76 -3.98 -28.01
N VAL A 248 22.51 -5.05 -27.26
CA VAL A 248 23.11 -6.37 -27.49
C VAL A 248 22.22 -7.30 -28.34
N TYR A 249 20.91 -7.23 -28.15
CA TYR A 249 19.93 -8.13 -28.75
C TYR A 249 18.93 -7.36 -29.61
N ASP A 250 18.26 -8.05 -30.52
CA ASP A 250 17.15 -7.46 -31.26
C ASP A 250 15.93 -7.17 -30.36
N VAL A 251 15.09 -6.25 -30.82
CA VAL A 251 13.90 -5.78 -30.08
C VAL A 251 12.98 -6.93 -29.69
N THR A 252 12.81 -7.93 -30.55
CA THR A 252 11.92 -9.08 -30.29
C THR A 252 12.47 -9.93 -29.16
N THR A 253 13.77 -10.20 -29.17
CA THR A 253 14.45 -10.93 -28.10
C THR A 253 14.33 -10.21 -26.77
N VAL A 254 14.60 -8.89 -26.71
CA VAL A 254 14.42 -8.10 -25.48
C VAL A 254 12.97 -8.11 -25.02
N ALA A 255 12.02 -7.89 -25.94
CA ALA A 255 10.59 -7.88 -25.64
C ALA A 255 10.12 -9.18 -24.99
N ARG A 256 10.65 -10.31 -25.45
CA ARG A 256 10.32 -11.63 -24.91
C ARG A 256 11.02 -11.90 -23.57
N ARG A 257 12.33 -11.66 -23.50
CA ARG A 257 13.16 -11.91 -22.31
C ARG A 257 12.78 -11.04 -21.11
N ALA A 258 12.43 -9.78 -21.33
CA ALA A 258 12.01 -8.86 -20.26
C ALA A 258 10.48 -8.79 -20.06
N GLY A 259 9.70 -9.51 -20.86
CA GLY A 259 8.24 -9.46 -20.77
C GLY A 259 7.66 -8.07 -21.08
N LEU A 260 8.24 -7.33 -22.03
CA LEU A 260 7.95 -5.89 -22.24
C LEU A 260 6.47 -5.57 -22.49
N LYS A 261 5.70 -6.50 -23.06
CA LYS A 261 4.24 -6.36 -23.18
C LYS A 261 3.59 -6.14 -21.80
N TYR A 262 3.96 -6.94 -20.81
CA TYR A 262 3.42 -6.86 -19.47
C TYR A 262 4.03 -5.71 -18.68
N VAL A 263 5.32 -5.41 -18.87
CA VAL A 263 5.96 -4.20 -18.31
C VAL A 263 5.28 -2.93 -18.82
N GLY A 264 4.83 -2.89 -20.08
CA GLY A 264 4.05 -1.78 -20.62
C GLY A 264 2.68 -1.61 -19.94
N LEU A 265 2.00 -2.72 -19.63
CA LEU A 265 0.73 -2.72 -18.89
C LEU A 265 0.95 -2.32 -17.41
N GLU A 266 2.03 -2.77 -16.79
CA GLU A 266 2.47 -2.33 -15.47
C GLU A 266 2.69 -0.81 -15.44
N ALA A 267 3.47 -0.29 -16.40
CA ALA A 267 3.74 1.14 -16.52
C ALA A 267 2.44 1.93 -16.73
N LEU A 268 1.52 1.45 -17.57
CA LEU A 268 0.21 2.07 -17.77
C LEU A 268 -0.59 2.14 -16.47
N SER A 269 -0.65 1.05 -15.70
CA SER A 269 -1.33 1.00 -14.41
C SER A 269 -0.74 2.02 -13.42
N TYR A 270 0.57 2.00 -13.20
CA TYR A 270 1.21 2.89 -12.23
C TYR A 270 1.15 4.36 -12.65
N LEU A 271 1.42 4.69 -13.91
CA LEU A 271 1.38 6.07 -14.40
C LEU A 271 -0.05 6.63 -14.34
N THR A 272 -1.05 5.83 -14.70
CA THR A 272 -2.46 6.22 -14.58
C THR A 272 -2.82 6.46 -13.12
N GLY A 273 -2.51 5.51 -12.23
CA GLY A 273 -2.81 5.64 -10.80
C GLY A 273 -2.13 6.85 -10.17
N ALA A 274 -0.84 7.03 -10.43
CA ALA A 274 -0.07 8.17 -9.91
C ALA A 274 -0.62 9.50 -10.42
N SER A 275 -1.01 9.57 -11.70
CA SER A 275 -1.58 10.79 -12.30
C SER A 275 -2.94 11.12 -11.69
N LEU A 276 -3.82 10.12 -11.50
CA LEU A 276 -5.11 10.31 -10.86
C LEU A 276 -4.96 10.74 -9.40
N TYR A 277 -4.05 10.11 -8.66
CA TYR A 277 -3.72 10.45 -7.28
C TYR A 277 -3.18 11.88 -7.15
N ALA A 278 -2.20 12.25 -7.97
CA ALA A 278 -1.63 13.61 -7.98
C ALA A 278 -2.67 14.66 -8.38
N GLY A 279 -3.53 14.35 -9.36
CA GLY A 279 -4.61 15.21 -9.81
C GLY A 279 -5.80 15.30 -8.84
N ARG A 280 -5.88 14.40 -7.85
CA ARG A 280 -7.04 14.19 -6.97
C ARG A 280 -8.34 13.99 -7.76
N PHE A 281 -8.26 13.25 -8.87
CA PHE A 281 -9.42 12.96 -9.71
C PHE A 281 -10.02 11.59 -9.35
N PRO A 282 -11.35 11.47 -9.23
CA PRO A 282 -12.39 12.43 -9.63
C PRO A 282 -12.86 13.41 -8.54
N GLU A 283 -12.44 13.24 -7.28
CA GLU A 283 -12.99 13.99 -6.14
C GLU A 283 -12.80 15.51 -6.26
N ARG A 284 -11.74 15.97 -6.92
CA ARG A 284 -11.49 17.39 -7.21
C ARG A 284 -12.59 18.04 -8.04
N VAL A 285 -13.19 17.30 -8.97
CA VAL A 285 -14.22 17.82 -9.89
C VAL A 285 -15.61 17.71 -9.28
N SER A 286 -15.81 16.83 -8.30
CA SER A 286 -17.07 16.69 -7.57
C SER A 286 -16.84 16.45 -6.07
N PRO A 287 -16.45 17.50 -5.33
CA PRO A 287 -16.19 17.39 -3.89
C PRO A 287 -17.40 16.85 -3.13
N GLY A 288 -17.17 15.99 -2.14
CA GLY A 288 -18.23 15.34 -1.35
C GLY A 288 -18.86 14.11 -2.00
N LYS A 289 -18.76 13.96 -3.32
CA LYS A 289 -19.43 12.86 -4.05
C LYS A 289 -18.70 11.53 -3.95
N PHE A 290 -17.38 11.59 -3.75
CA PHE A 290 -16.47 10.44 -3.69
C PHE A 290 -15.90 10.23 -2.28
N ASP A 291 -16.61 10.67 -1.23
CA ASP A 291 -16.09 10.65 0.14
C ASP A 291 -15.79 9.24 0.66
N PHE A 292 -16.55 8.24 0.21
CA PHE A 292 -16.40 6.85 0.65
C PHE A 292 -15.89 5.90 -0.44
N PHE A 293 -16.20 6.18 -1.71
CA PHE A 293 -15.92 5.28 -2.82
C PHE A 293 -15.44 6.05 -4.04
N GLY A 294 -14.44 5.50 -4.74
CA GLY A 294 -14.00 5.95 -6.05
C GLY A 294 -13.15 7.21 -6.06
N HIS A 295 -12.67 7.70 -4.90
CA HIS A 295 -11.70 8.79 -4.89
C HIS A 295 -10.32 8.31 -5.35
N SER A 296 -9.49 9.26 -5.78
CA SER A 296 -8.21 9.02 -6.45
C SER A 296 -7.28 8.03 -5.71
N HIS A 297 -7.18 8.15 -4.39
CA HIS A 297 -6.32 7.28 -3.58
C HIS A 297 -6.76 5.80 -3.63
N GLN A 298 -8.07 5.51 -3.67
CA GLN A 298 -8.58 4.14 -3.80
C GLN A 298 -8.25 3.56 -5.18
N ILE A 299 -8.45 4.37 -6.21
CA ILE A 299 -8.13 3.98 -7.59
C ILE A 299 -6.62 3.71 -7.72
N PHE A 300 -5.79 4.54 -7.10
CA PHE A 300 -4.36 4.34 -7.04
C PHE A 300 -3.98 3.01 -6.40
N HIS A 301 -4.55 2.66 -5.24
CA HIS A 301 -4.33 1.35 -4.59
C HIS A 301 -4.70 0.18 -5.51
N ILE A 302 -5.87 0.23 -6.15
CA ILE A 302 -6.32 -0.81 -7.08
C ILE A 302 -5.32 -0.96 -8.25
N LEU A 303 -4.85 0.16 -8.80
CA LEU A 303 -3.88 0.15 -9.90
C LEU A 303 -2.48 -0.28 -9.46
N VAL A 304 -2.11 -0.11 -8.18
CA VAL A 304 -0.87 -0.68 -7.64
C VAL A 304 -0.94 -2.22 -7.64
N VAL A 305 -2.06 -2.79 -7.17
CA VAL A 305 -2.27 -4.24 -7.21
C VAL A 305 -2.30 -4.77 -8.65
N ALA A 306 -2.99 -4.07 -9.56
CA ALA A 306 -3.02 -4.44 -10.98
C ALA A 306 -1.63 -4.34 -11.63
N GLY A 307 -0.85 -3.30 -11.31
CA GLY A 307 0.53 -3.15 -11.77
C GLY A 307 1.43 -4.30 -11.32
N ALA A 308 1.37 -4.66 -10.04
CA ALA A 308 2.10 -5.80 -9.50
C ALA A 308 1.68 -7.14 -10.14
N TYR A 309 0.39 -7.31 -10.48
CA TYR A 309 -0.07 -8.48 -11.25
C TYR A 309 0.56 -8.52 -12.65
N TRP A 310 0.60 -7.39 -13.37
CA TRP A 310 1.27 -7.34 -14.68
C TRP A 310 2.77 -7.60 -14.56
N HIS A 311 3.42 -7.06 -13.53
CA HIS A 311 4.82 -7.35 -13.25
C HIS A 311 5.05 -8.85 -13.05
N PHE A 312 4.20 -9.49 -12.24
CA PHE A 312 4.27 -10.93 -12.01
C PHE A 312 4.13 -11.73 -13.32
N ARG A 313 3.25 -11.30 -14.23
CA ARG A 313 3.12 -11.90 -15.58
C ARG A 313 4.39 -11.68 -16.43
N ALA A 314 5.02 -10.51 -16.34
CA ALA A 314 6.30 -10.24 -16.97
C ALA A 314 7.40 -11.18 -16.44
N LEU A 315 7.49 -11.34 -15.12
CA LEU A 315 8.45 -12.20 -14.44
C LEU A 315 8.30 -13.66 -14.85
N VAL A 316 7.05 -14.18 -14.87
CA VAL A 316 6.79 -15.56 -15.34
C VAL A 316 7.18 -15.74 -16.80
N GLN A 317 6.89 -14.78 -17.67
CA GLN A 317 7.32 -14.86 -19.06
C GLN A 317 8.85 -14.86 -19.19
N ALA A 318 9.53 -13.97 -18.47
CA ALA A 318 10.98 -13.87 -18.45
C ALA A 318 11.62 -15.19 -18.00
N TYR A 319 11.08 -15.79 -16.94
CA TYR A 319 11.47 -17.10 -16.44
C TYR A 319 11.27 -18.22 -17.49
N ILE A 320 10.10 -18.30 -18.13
CA ILE A 320 9.83 -19.29 -19.18
C ILE A 320 10.87 -19.17 -20.30
N VAL A 321 11.07 -17.96 -20.84
CA VAL A 321 12.04 -17.73 -21.92
C VAL A 321 13.46 -18.08 -21.47
N ALA A 322 13.85 -17.71 -20.25
CA ALA A 322 15.15 -18.05 -19.69
C ALA A 322 15.38 -19.57 -19.63
N LYS A 323 14.36 -20.35 -19.23
CA LYS A 323 14.49 -21.80 -19.07
C LYS A 323 14.34 -22.58 -20.37
N THR A 324 13.49 -22.15 -21.29
CA THR A 324 13.21 -22.90 -22.54
C THR A 324 14.05 -22.48 -23.73
N GLU A 325 14.60 -21.27 -23.73
CA GLU A 325 15.28 -20.72 -24.90
C GLU A 325 16.71 -20.28 -24.58
N THR A 326 16.91 -19.53 -23.51
CA THR A 326 18.25 -19.00 -23.23
C THR A 326 19.19 -20.07 -22.67
N LEU A 327 18.80 -20.72 -21.58
CA LEU A 327 19.64 -21.75 -20.93
C LEU A 327 19.54 -23.13 -21.57
N ALA A 328 18.54 -23.38 -22.42
CA ALA A 328 18.41 -24.67 -23.11
C ALA A 328 19.41 -24.83 -24.27
N ILE A 329 20.00 -23.73 -24.72
CA ILE A 329 20.96 -23.68 -25.85
C ILE A 329 22.41 -23.58 -25.34
N MET A 330 22.62 -23.42 -24.02
CA MET A 330 23.94 -23.35 -23.36
C MET A 330 24.32 -24.69 -22.76
#